data_AF-A0A1A0W1T3-F1
#
_entry.id   AF-A0A1A0W1T3-F1
#
_cell.length_a   1.000
_cell.length_b   1.000
_cell.length_c   1.000
_cell.angle_alpha   90.00
_cell.angle_beta   90.00
_cell.angle_gamma   90.00
#
_symmetry.space_group_name_H-M   'P 1'
#
loop_
_entity.id
_entity.type
_entity.pdbx_description
1 polymer ?
#
loop_
_entity_poly.entity_id
_entity_poly.type
_entity_poly.pdbx_seq_one_letter_code
_entity_poly.pdbx_strand_id
1 'polypeptide(L)'
;MSEAVRQLLAVVAASPAAARAFFLEATGAGAVVRARRNDAIAEFVTAVTPGLQHLRATTEPDLPPLSLGLCNALVAAAIELVVQHLASNDPETLTEIEPAITEIIRAVVTPNH
;
A
#
# COMPACT_ATOMS: atom_id res chain seq x y z
N MET A 1 12.49 5.41 -2.06
CA MET A 1 11.29 4.87 -1.38
C MET A 1 10.17 5.90 -1.37
N SER A 2 10.34 7.04 -0.68
CA SER A 2 9.37 8.15 -0.63
C SER A 2 8.82 8.57 -2.01
N GLU A 3 9.69 8.80 -2.99
CA GLU A 3 9.25 9.17 -4.35
C GLU A 3 8.39 8.09 -5.04
N ALA A 4 8.69 6.81 -4.84
CA ALA A 4 7.91 5.72 -5.43
C ALA A 4 6.52 5.62 -4.78
N VAL A 5 6.43 5.82 -3.46
CA VAL A 5 5.15 5.91 -2.73
C VAL A 5 4.34 7.09 -3.24
N ARG A 6 4.96 8.27 -3.37
CA ARG A 6 4.30 9.46 -3.91
C ARG A 6 3.74 9.24 -5.30
N GLN A 7 4.53 8.62 -6.19
CA GLN A 7 4.11 8.32 -7.56
C GLN A 7 2.94 7.34 -7.60
N LEU A 8 2.97 6.29 -6.77
CA LEU A 8 1.84 5.37 -6.65
C LEU A 8 0.56 6.09 -6.20
N LEU A 9 0.65 6.93 -5.17
CA LEU A 9 -0.48 7.73 -4.68
C LEU A 9 -0.98 8.70 -5.75
N ALA A 10 -0.09 9.32 -6.53
CA ALA A 10 -0.47 10.18 -7.63
C ALA A 10 -1.20 9.43 -8.75
N VAL A 11 -0.80 8.19 -9.06
CA VAL A 11 -1.53 7.33 -10.01
C VAL A 11 -2.93 7.02 -9.51
N VAL A 12 -3.09 6.72 -8.22
CA VAL A 12 -4.41 6.51 -7.62
C VAL A 12 -5.25 7.78 -7.67
N ALA A 13 -4.65 8.93 -7.31
CA ALA A 13 -5.30 10.23 -7.32
C ALA A 13 -5.75 10.67 -8.72
N ALA A 14 -5.06 10.23 -9.78
CA ALA A 14 -5.40 10.56 -11.16
C ALA A 14 -6.75 9.99 -11.63
N SER A 15 -7.38 9.10 -10.85
CA SER A 15 -8.72 8.59 -11.13
C SER A 15 -9.60 8.60 -9.86
N PRO A 16 -10.09 9.77 -9.41
CA PRO A 16 -10.83 9.94 -8.16
C PRO A 16 -12.02 8.99 -7.99
N ALA A 17 -12.83 8.81 -9.04
CA ALA A 17 -13.98 7.92 -9.02
C ALA A 17 -13.56 6.43 -8.88
N ALA A 18 -12.50 6.03 -9.58
CA ALA A 18 -11.98 4.67 -9.48
C ALA A 18 -11.36 4.39 -8.10
N ALA A 19 -10.65 5.38 -7.52
CA ALA A 19 -10.11 5.28 -6.17
C ALA A 19 -11.21 5.08 -5.13
N ARG A 20 -12.26 5.91 -5.14
CA ARG A 20 -13.41 5.75 -4.22
C ARG A 20 -14.10 4.40 -4.41
N ALA A 21 -14.37 4.00 -5.66
CA ALA A 21 -14.99 2.72 -5.96
C ALA A 21 -14.16 1.53 -5.44
N PHE A 22 -12.84 1.55 -5.65
CA PHE A 22 -11.94 0.46 -5.25
C PHE A 22 -11.70 0.40 -3.75
N PHE A 23 -11.45 1.54 -3.11
CA PHE A 23 -11.03 1.59 -1.70
C PHE A 23 -12.21 1.61 -0.71
N LEU A 24 -13.30 2.30 -1.04
CA LEU A 24 -14.45 2.47 -0.13
C LEU A 24 -15.60 1.53 -0.49
N GLU A 25 -16.10 1.62 -1.73
CA GLU A 25 -17.40 1.03 -2.10
C GLU A 25 -17.32 -0.48 -2.34
N ALA A 26 -16.22 -0.96 -2.92
CA ALA A 26 -16.04 -2.37 -3.26
C ALA A 26 -16.14 -3.30 -2.04
N THR A 27 -15.90 -2.79 -0.82
CA THR A 27 -16.07 -3.56 0.42
C THR A 27 -17.54 -3.88 0.72
N GLY A 28 -18.46 -2.96 0.41
CA GLY A 28 -19.90 -3.14 0.54
C GLY A 28 -20.57 -3.77 -0.69
N ALA A 29 -19.84 -3.90 -1.80
CA ALA A 29 -20.36 -4.45 -3.05
C ALA A 29 -20.62 -5.97 -3.00
N GLY A 30 -21.24 -6.50 -4.06
CA GLY A 30 -21.51 -7.93 -4.19
C GLY A 30 -20.24 -8.80 -4.20
N ALA A 31 -20.41 -10.09 -3.91
CA ALA A 31 -19.29 -11.04 -3.71
C ALA A 31 -18.26 -11.06 -4.86
N VAL A 32 -18.72 -10.92 -6.11
CA VAL A 32 -17.84 -10.89 -7.30
C VAL A 32 -16.92 -9.68 -7.30
N VAL A 33 -17.42 -8.50 -6.94
CA VAL A 33 -16.63 -7.26 -6.89
C VAL A 33 -15.58 -7.34 -5.78
N ARG A 34 -15.99 -7.84 -4.61
CA ARG A 34 -15.06 -8.09 -3.49
C ARG A 34 -13.95 -9.07 -3.86
N ALA A 35 -14.28 -10.16 -4.54
CA ALA A 35 -13.28 -11.15 -4.97
C ALA A 35 -12.25 -10.52 -5.91
N ARG A 36 -12.70 -9.79 -6.95
CA ARG A 36 -11.81 -9.10 -7.88
C ARG A 36 -10.89 -8.09 -7.20
N ARG A 37 -11.39 -7.34 -6.21
CA ARG A 37 -10.57 -6.44 -5.41
C ARG A 37 -9.50 -7.20 -4.63
N ASN A 38 -9.85 -8.32 -4.01
CA ASN A 38 -8.91 -9.13 -3.25
C ASN A 38 -7.83 -9.75 -4.15
N ASP A 39 -8.21 -10.21 -5.35
CA ASP A 39 -7.27 -10.73 -6.35
C ASP A 39 -6.27 -9.64 -6.78
N ALA A 40 -6.76 -8.43 -7.07
CA ALA A 40 -5.90 -7.29 -7.41
C ALA A 40 -4.91 -6.92 -6.28
N ILE A 41 -5.36 -6.99 -5.02
CA ILE A 41 -4.48 -6.76 -3.85
C ILE A 41 -3.43 -7.87 -3.75
N ALA A 42 -3.81 -9.13 -3.94
CA ALA A 42 -2.87 -10.26 -3.89
C ALA A 42 -1.81 -10.19 -5.00
N GLU A 43 -2.21 -9.78 -6.21
CA GLU A 43 -1.30 -9.51 -7.32
C GLU A 43 -0.34 -8.36 -6.97
N PHE A 44 -0.85 -7.27 -6.39
CA PHE A 44 -0.02 -6.14 -5.97
C PHE A 44 1.00 -6.54 -4.89
N VAL A 45 0.58 -7.31 -3.88
CA VAL A 45 1.48 -7.86 -2.85
C VAL A 45 2.59 -8.70 -3.48
N THR A 46 2.24 -9.55 -4.45
CA THR A 46 3.22 -10.38 -5.18
C THR A 46 4.22 -9.51 -5.94
N ALA A 47 3.75 -8.42 -6.57
CA ALA A 47 4.59 -7.52 -7.34
C ALA A 47 5.56 -6.70 -6.47
N VAL A 48 5.14 -6.23 -5.29
CA VAL A 48 5.99 -5.37 -4.42
C VAL A 48 6.96 -6.18 -3.54
N THR A 49 6.64 -7.43 -3.24
CA THR A 49 7.41 -8.28 -2.31
C THR A 49 8.90 -8.37 -2.65
N PRO A 50 9.33 -8.63 -3.91
CA PRO A 50 10.76 -8.69 -4.24
C PRO A 50 11.50 -7.39 -3.93
N GLY A 51 10.87 -6.23 -4.18
CA GLY A 51 11.46 -4.93 -3.88
C GLY A 51 11.65 -4.69 -2.39
N LEU A 52 10.65 -5.06 -1.57
CA LEU A 52 10.73 -4.95 -0.11
C LEU A 52 11.77 -5.92 0.48
N GLN A 53 11.84 -7.15 -0.04
CA GLN A 53 12.84 -8.14 0.37
C GLN A 53 14.25 -7.70 -0.01
N HIS A 54 14.43 -7.12 -1.21
CA HIS A 54 15.71 -6.58 -1.63
C HIS A 54 16.14 -5.40 -0.75
N LEU A 55 15.23 -4.49 -0.41
CA LEU A 55 15.53 -3.41 0.52
C LEU A 55 15.95 -3.95 1.89
N ARG A 56 15.19 -4.90 2.47
CA ARG A 56 15.55 -5.58 3.73
C ARG A 56 16.96 -6.16 3.66
N ALA A 57 17.26 -6.93 2.62
CA ALA A 57 18.55 -7.61 2.50
C ALA A 57 19.74 -6.64 2.37
N THR A 58 19.53 -5.45 1.81
CA THR A 58 20.60 -4.47 1.58
C THR A 58 20.82 -3.51 2.74
N THR A 59 19.80 -3.26 3.56
CA THR A 59 19.86 -2.31 4.69
C THR A 59 19.92 -3.00 6.04
N GLU A 60 19.39 -4.21 6.16
CA GLU A 60 19.30 -4.96 7.42
C GLU A 60 19.73 -6.42 7.19
N PRO A 61 20.98 -6.68 6.77
CA PRO A 61 21.42 -8.01 6.34
C PRO A 61 21.34 -9.07 7.45
N ASP A 62 21.37 -8.65 8.72
CA ASP A 62 21.29 -9.53 9.89
C ASP A 62 19.86 -9.96 10.24
N LEU A 63 18.84 -9.32 9.64
CA LEU A 63 17.44 -9.66 9.86
C LEU A 63 16.94 -10.67 8.81
N PRO A 64 16.00 -11.57 9.18
CA PRO A 64 15.45 -12.51 8.23
C PRO A 64 14.71 -11.79 7.08
N PRO A 65 14.61 -12.43 5.89
CA PRO A 65 13.79 -11.91 4.81
C PRO A 65 12.35 -11.67 5.24
N LEU A 66 11.71 -10.64 4.67
CA LEU A 66 10.29 -10.40 4.91
C LEU A 66 9.47 -11.57 4.37
N SER A 67 8.58 -12.11 5.20
CA SER A 67 7.61 -13.11 4.77
C SER A 67 6.55 -12.48 3.88
N LEU A 68 5.92 -13.29 3.02
CA LEU A 68 4.79 -12.83 2.21
C LEU A 68 3.65 -12.28 3.07
N GLY A 69 3.41 -12.88 4.25
CA GLY A 69 2.43 -12.40 5.20
C GLY A 69 2.73 -11.00 5.74
N LEU A 70 4.01 -10.69 6.00
CA LEU A 70 4.42 -9.36 6.45
C LEU A 70 4.34 -8.32 5.32
N CYS A 71 4.69 -8.70 4.09
CA CYS A 71 4.47 -7.86 2.91
C CYS A 71 2.97 -7.57 2.69
N ASN A 72 2.11 -8.58 2.85
CA ASN A 72 0.66 -8.39 2.78
C ASN A 72 0.15 -7.45 3.87
N ALA A 73 0.62 -7.60 5.11
CA ALA A 73 0.25 -6.73 6.22
C ALA A 73 0.67 -5.27 5.98
N LEU A 74 1.87 -5.05 5.41
CA LEU A 74 2.35 -3.73 5.01
C LEU A 74 1.44 -3.08 3.95
N VAL A 75 1.07 -3.83 2.91
CA VAL A 75 0.14 -3.34 1.88
C VAL A 75 -1.23 -3.05 2.49
N ALA A 76 -1.74 -3.92 3.37
CA ALA A 76 -3.01 -3.69 4.05
C ALA A 76 -3.00 -2.41 4.90
N ALA A 77 -1.91 -2.14 5.62
CA ALA A 77 -1.75 -0.90 6.40
C ALA A 77 -1.73 0.34 5.49
N ALA A 78 -1.04 0.29 4.35
CA ALA A 78 -1.04 1.39 3.38
C ALA A 78 -2.43 1.62 2.76
N ILE A 79 -3.15 0.53 2.42
CA ILE A 79 -4.54 0.60 1.92
C ILE A 79 -5.45 1.25 2.97
N GLU A 80 -5.29 0.91 4.24
CA GLU A 80 -6.09 1.50 5.33
C GLU A 80 -5.84 3.00 5.45
N LEU A 81 -4.59 3.46 5.32
CA LEU A 81 -4.29 4.91 5.29
C LEU A 81 -4.97 5.61 4.10
N VAL A 82 -5.00 4.98 2.93
CA VAL A 82 -5.74 5.48 1.76
C VAL A 82 -7.23 5.56 2.05
N VAL A 83 -7.82 4.52 2.65
CA VAL A 83 -9.24 4.49 3.03
C VAL A 83 -9.58 5.62 4.00
N GLN A 84 -8.79 5.78 5.07
CA GLN A 84 -8.97 6.83 6.07
C GLN A 84 -8.88 8.23 5.45
N HIS A 85 -7.93 8.43 4.54
CA HIS A 85 -7.78 9.69 3.81
C HIS A 85 -9.00 9.98 2.94
N LEU A 86 -9.42 9.02 2.11
CA LEU A 86 -10.56 9.16 1.19
C LEU A 86 -11.91 9.32 1.89
N ALA A 87 -12.01 8.89 3.15
CA ALA A 87 -13.21 9.07 3.96
C ALA A 87 -13.43 10.53 4.39
N SER A 88 -12.34 11.32 4.50
CA SER A 88 -12.39 12.69 5.05
C SER A 88 -11.90 13.77 4.09
N ASN A 89 -11.20 13.39 3.02
CA ASN A 89 -10.51 14.31 2.10
C ASN A 89 -10.78 13.96 0.63
N ASP A 90 -10.34 14.85 -0.25
CA ASP A 90 -10.45 14.67 -1.70
C ASP A 90 -9.33 13.77 -2.26
N PRO A 91 -9.62 12.87 -3.23
CA PRO A 91 -8.62 11.96 -3.80
C PRO A 91 -7.37 12.66 -4.36
N GLU A 92 -7.49 13.89 -4.83
CA GLU A 92 -6.40 14.72 -5.34
C GLU A 92 -5.33 15.02 -4.28
N THR A 93 -5.70 14.96 -3.00
CA THR A 93 -4.78 15.18 -1.86
C THR A 93 -4.13 13.90 -1.35
N LEU A 94 -4.33 12.75 -2.01
CA LEU A 94 -3.78 11.46 -1.57
C LEU A 94 -2.26 11.43 -1.42
N THR A 95 -1.52 12.32 -2.08
CA THR A 95 -0.06 12.37 -1.91
C THR A 95 0.36 12.87 -0.53
N GLU A 96 -0.54 13.48 0.24
CA GLU A 96 -0.28 13.98 1.59
C GLU A 96 -0.02 12.87 2.62
N ILE A 97 -0.52 11.64 2.39
CA ILE A 97 -0.27 10.49 3.28
C ILE A 97 1.04 9.75 2.98
N GLU A 98 1.80 10.21 1.98
CA GLU A 98 3.10 9.62 1.63
C GLU A 98 4.07 9.50 2.83
N PRO A 99 4.23 10.52 3.70
CA PRO A 99 5.12 10.42 4.85
C PRO A 99 4.74 9.26 5.79
N ALA A 100 3.45 9.06 6.04
CA ALA A 100 2.95 8.01 6.93
C ALA A 100 3.18 6.61 6.34
N ILE A 101 2.94 6.43 5.04
CA ILE A 101 3.22 5.15 4.36
C ILE A 101 4.73 4.86 4.36
N THR A 102 5.55 5.87 4.06
CA THR A 102 7.02 5.76 4.09
C THR A 102 7.53 5.40 5.48
N GLU A 103 6.94 5.97 6.53
CA GLU A 103 7.27 5.66 7.92
C GLU A 103 6.96 4.21 8.27
N ILE A 104 5.78 3.70 7.91
CA ILE A 104 5.42 2.29 8.12
C ILE A 104 6.37 1.35 7.38
N ILE A 105 6.70 1.66 6.12
CA ILE A 105 7.66 0.86 5.35
C ILE A 105 9.02 0.86 6.07
N ARG A 106 9.51 2.00 6.56
CA ARG A 106 10.77 2.08 7.29
C ARG A 106 10.73 1.26 8.58
N ALA A 107 9.70 1.47 9.40
CA ALA A 107 9.54 0.80 10.68
C ALA A 107 9.49 -0.73 10.56
N VAL A 108 8.99 -1.26 9.44
CA VAL A 108 8.95 -2.71 9.21
C VAL A 108 10.17 -3.20 8.45
N VAL A 109 10.54 -2.58 7.33
CA VAL A 109 11.55 -3.09 6.39
C VAL A 109 12.97 -2.76 6.83
N THR A 110 13.17 -1.61 7.49
CA THR A 110 14.48 -1.08 7.92
C THR A 110 14.43 -0.53 9.36
N PRO A 111 14.02 -1.34 10.37
CA PRO A 111 13.72 -0.87 11.71
C PRO A 111 14.91 -0.27 12.47
N ASN A 112 16.16 -0.54 12.05
CA ASN A 112 17.36 -0.01 12.68
C ASN A 112 17.94 1.22 11.94
N HIS A 113 17.21 1.76 10.95
CA HIS A 113 17.59 2.90 10.11
C HIS A 113 16.49 3.98 10.04
#